data_AF-A0A090T8W5-F1
#
_entry.id   AF-A0A090T8W5-F1
#
_cell.length_a   1.000
_cell.length_b   1.000
_cell.length_c   1.000
_cell.angle_alpha   90.00
_cell.angle_beta   90.00
_cell.angle_gamma   90.00
#
_symmetry.space_group_name_H-M   'P 1'
#
loop_
_entity.id
_entity.type
_entity.pdbx_description
1 polymer ?
#
loop_
_entity_poly.entity_id
_entity_poly.type
_entity_poly.pdbx_seq_one_letter_code
_entity_poly.pdbx_strand_id
1 'polypeptide(L)'
;MALPTYASRAERVGYWAYLGFCTLVLLFLIAPILIIVPLSFNATPYFTFTEGMLNLEPEAYSLRWYQEMIENQQWRQALQNSTFIALMAAILATLLGTLAALVYPTRKCLFVMRYWRY
;
A
#
# COMPACT_ATOMS: atom_id res chain seq x y z
N MET A 1 1.33 -10.54 20.16
CA MET A 1 1.60 -11.52 21.22
C MET A 1 2.78 -11.03 22.04
N ALA A 2 2.57 -10.68 23.31
CA ALA A 2 3.66 -10.35 24.22
C ALA A 2 4.39 -11.65 24.62
N LEU A 3 5.71 -11.58 24.83
CA LEU A 3 6.53 -12.73 25.18
C LEU A 3 6.01 -13.41 26.47
N PRO A 4 5.91 -14.75 26.52
CA PRO A 4 5.54 -15.47 27.73
C PRO A 4 6.61 -15.28 28.82
N THR A 5 6.19 -15.29 30.08
CA THR A 5 7.03 -14.93 31.25
C THR A 5 8.28 -15.81 31.44
N TYR A 6 8.34 -16.98 30.80
CA TYR A 6 9.48 -17.92 30.85
C TYR A 6 10.45 -17.77 29.67
N ALA A 7 10.28 -16.77 28.79
CA ALA A 7 11.15 -16.58 27.64
C ALA A 7 12.61 -16.32 28.08
N SER A 8 13.53 -17.07 27.47
CA SER A 8 14.97 -16.91 27.64
C SER A 8 15.44 -15.53 27.16
N ARG A 9 16.59 -15.06 27.65
CA ARG A 9 17.17 -13.76 27.25
C ARG A 9 17.38 -13.68 25.73
N ALA A 10 17.73 -14.78 25.09
CA ALA A 10 17.93 -14.87 23.64
C ALA A 10 16.60 -14.68 22.87
N GLU A 11 15.51 -15.30 23.32
CA GLU A 11 14.18 -15.15 22.69
C GLU A 11 13.65 -13.72 22.83
N ARG A 12 13.90 -13.06 23.97
CA ARG A 12 13.53 -11.66 24.17
C ARG A 12 14.26 -10.73 23.21
N VAL A 13 15.58 -10.91 23.04
CA VAL A 13 16.37 -10.13 22.07
C VAL A 13 15.90 -10.40 20.64
N GLY A 14 15.65 -11.66 20.28
CA GLY A 14 15.15 -12.03 18.94
C GLY A 14 13.80 -11.38 18.60
N TYR A 15 12.88 -11.31 19.56
CA TYR A 15 11.59 -10.66 19.38
C TYR A 15 11.70 -9.15 19.12
N TRP A 16 12.49 -8.44 19.93
CA TRP A 16 12.70 -7.00 19.74
C TRP A 16 13.49 -6.70 18.45
N ALA A 17 14.45 -7.56 18.09
CA ALA A 17 15.16 -7.45 16.83
C ALA A 17 14.23 -7.64 15.62
N TYR A 18 13.35 -8.65 15.67
CA TYR A 18 12.33 -8.89 14.62
C TYR A 18 11.37 -7.71 14.49
N LEU A 19 10.84 -7.20 15.61
CA LEU A 19 9.96 -6.02 15.58
C LEU A 19 10.69 -4.79 15.01
N GLY A 20 11.92 -4.53 15.47
CA GLY A 20 12.73 -3.44 14.95
C GLY A 20 12.96 -3.55 13.44
N PHE A 21 13.29 -4.76 12.96
CA PHE A 21 13.43 -5.02 11.53
C PHE A 21 12.13 -4.77 10.76
N CYS A 22 11.00 -5.33 11.20
CA CYS A 22 9.70 -5.11 10.57
C CYS A 22 9.34 -3.61 10.54
N THR A 23 9.57 -2.89 11.64
CA THR A 23 9.33 -1.44 11.70
C THR A 23 10.21 -0.69 10.72
N LEU A 24 11.50 -1.01 10.64
CA LEU A 24 12.42 -0.37 9.69
C LEU A 24 12.01 -0.63 8.23
N VAL A 25 11.62 -1.86 7.89
CA VAL A 25 11.14 -2.20 6.54
C VAL A 25 9.85 -1.43 6.22
N LEU A 26 8.88 -1.39 7.13
CA LEU A 26 7.65 -0.62 6.93
C LEU A 26 7.93 0.87 6.79
N LEU A 27 8.84 1.42 7.59
CA LEU A 27 9.24 2.83 7.52
C LEU A 27 9.92 3.12 6.18
N PHE A 28 10.79 2.25 5.68
CA PHE A 28 11.40 2.37 4.35
C PHE A 28 10.36 2.35 3.23
N LEU A 29 9.33 1.49 3.32
CA LEU A 29 8.24 1.44 2.34
C LEU A 29 7.34 2.69 2.38
N ILE A 30 7.14 3.28 3.57
CA ILE A 30 6.33 4.48 3.77
C ILE A 30 7.12 5.78 3.49
N ALA A 31 8.45 5.76 3.61
CA ALA A 31 9.34 6.89 3.39
C ALA A 31 9.07 7.68 2.10
N PRO A 32 8.91 7.06 0.90
CA PRO A 32 8.61 7.83 -0.31
C PRO A 32 7.26 8.55 -0.23
N ILE A 33 6.27 7.97 0.44
CA ILE A 33 4.94 8.60 0.63
C ILE A 33 5.08 9.84 1.51
N LEU A 34 5.86 9.77 2.59
CA LEU A 34 6.12 10.91 3.48
C LEU A 34 6.83 12.07 2.78
N ILE A 35 7.64 11.80 1.76
CA ILE A 35 8.31 12.81 0.94
C ILE A 35 7.33 13.45 -0.06
N ILE A 36 6.41 12.66 -0.61
CA ILE A 36 5.42 13.15 -1.61
C ILE A 36 4.35 14.04 -0.96
N VAL A 37 3.92 13.76 0.26
CA VAL A 37 2.88 14.54 0.95
C VAL A 37 3.19 16.03 1.07
N PRO A 38 4.35 16.49 1.56
CA PRO A 38 4.66 17.92 1.60
C PRO A 38 4.77 18.50 0.18
N LEU A 39 5.34 17.75 -0.77
CA LEU A 39 5.46 18.19 -2.16
C LEU A 39 4.09 18.40 -2.84
N SER A 40 3.04 17.67 -2.45
CA SER A 40 1.70 17.87 -3.02
C SER A 40 1.07 19.21 -2.63
N PHE A 41 1.59 19.88 -1.61
CA PHE A 41 1.17 21.22 -1.20
C PHE A 41 2.01 22.34 -1.84
N ASN A 42 2.87 22.07 -2.83
CA ASN A 42 3.69 23.11 -3.46
C ASN A 42 2.84 24.10 -4.29
N ALA A 43 3.06 25.40 -4.13
CA ALA A 43 2.42 26.46 -4.90
C ALA A 43 2.83 26.50 -6.37
N THR A 44 4.09 26.16 -6.65
CA THR A 44 4.67 26.14 -7.99
C THR A 44 4.48 24.77 -8.66
N PRO A 45 4.46 24.70 -10.01
CA PRO A 45 4.33 23.43 -10.73
C PRO A 45 5.64 22.63 -10.83
N TYR A 46 6.48 22.70 -9.81
CA TYR A 46 7.75 21.98 -9.75
C TYR A 46 7.69 20.89 -8.68
N PHE A 47 7.97 19.64 -9.07
CA PHE A 47 8.08 18.48 -8.18
C PHE A 47 9.44 18.43 -7.47
N THR A 48 9.91 19.58 -6.96
CA THR A 48 11.17 19.71 -6.23
C THR A 48 10.95 20.55 -4.97
N PHE A 49 11.73 20.29 -3.92
CA PHE A 49 11.73 21.14 -2.73
C PHE A 49 12.31 22.51 -3.09
N THR A 50 11.47 23.54 -3.11
CA THR A 50 11.89 24.93 -3.34
C THR A 50 12.49 25.53 -2.07
N GLU A 51 13.32 26.56 -2.19
CA GLU A 51 13.91 27.24 -1.01
C GLU A 51 12.82 27.76 -0.06
N GLY A 52 11.70 28.26 -0.58
CA GLY A 52 10.55 28.71 0.22
C GLY A 52 9.89 27.59 1.05
N MET A 53 9.82 26.36 0.54
CA MET A 53 9.30 25.21 1.34
C MET A 53 10.27 24.80 2.46
N LEU A 54 11.58 24.91 2.23
CA LEU A 54 12.59 24.61 3.26
C LEU A 54 12.63 25.70 4.34
N ASN A 55 12.35 26.95 3.96
CA ASN A 55 12.28 28.11 4.86
C ASN A 55 10.92 28.27 5.56
N LEU A 56 9.97 27.35 5.35
CA LEU A 56 8.62 27.39 5.91
C LEU A 56 7.85 28.68 5.56
N GLU A 57 8.07 29.23 4.37
CA GLU A 57 7.36 30.42 3.91
C GLU A 57 5.90 30.07 3.55
N PRO A 58 4.90 30.80 4.08
CA PRO A 58 3.49 30.55 3.81
C PRO A 58 3.12 30.63 2.32
N GLU A 59 3.86 31.44 1.56
CA GLU A 59 3.64 31.69 0.13
C GLU A 59 3.98 30.47 -0.75
N ALA A 60 4.85 29.59 -0.25
CA ALA A 60 5.30 28.40 -0.97
C ALA A 60 4.31 27.23 -0.91
N TYR A 61 3.28 27.31 -0.06
CA TYR A 61 2.25 26.28 0.11
C TYR A 61 0.93 26.67 -0.59
N SER A 62 0.36 25.78 -1.41
CA SER A 62 -0.92 25.98 -2.08
C SER A 62 -1.76 24.70 -2.15
N LEU A 63 -3.07 24.88 -2.10
CA LEU A 63 -4.08 23.82 -2.32
C LEU A 63 -4.62 23.79 -3.76
N ARG A 64 -4.01 24.53 -4.69
CA ARG A 64 -4.45 24.65 -6.09
C ARG A 64 -4.70 23.29 -6.75
N TRP A 65 -3.80 22.32 -6.55
CA TRP A 65 -3.93 20.99 -7.14
C TRP A 65 -5.15 20.20 -6.62
N TYR A 66 -5.49 20.38 -5.34
CA TYR A 66 -6.69 19.77 -4.76
C TYR A 66 -7.97 20.43 -5.29
N GLN A 67 -7.96 21.75 -5.49
CA GLN A 67 -9.08 22.47 -6.10
C GLN A 67 -9.28 22.04 -7.55
N GLU A 68 -8.20 21.97 -8.34
CA GLU A 68 -8.24 21.53 -9.74
C GLU A 68 -8.76 20.09 -9.89
N MET A 69 -8.37 19.19 -8.97
CA MET A 69 -8.87 17.81 -8.95
C MET A 69 -10.39 17.73 -8.73
N ILE A 70 -10.97 18.65 -7.97
CA ILE A 70 -12.41 18.68 -7.67
C ILE A 70 -13.18 19.40 -8.77
N GLU A 71 -12.73 20.59 -9.16
CA GLU A 71 -13.44 21.45 -10.13
C GLU A 71 -13.45 20.86 -11.53
N ASN A 72 -12.38 20.17 -11.93
CA ASN A 72 -12.26 19.63 -13.26
C ASN A 72 -13.12 18.37 -13.44
N GLN A 73 -14.08 18.46 -14.37
CA GLN A 73 -15.02 17.37 -14.67
C GLN A 73 -14.31 16.11 -15.17
N GLN A 74 -13.20 16.23 -15.89
CA GLN A 74 -12.45 15.08 -16.41
C GLN A 74 -11.85 14.25 -15.27
N TRP A 75 -11.24 14.89 -14.28
CA TRP A 75 -10.68 14.22 -13.11
C TRP A 75 -11.76 13.51 -12.30
N ARG A 76 -12.92 14.16 -12.12
CA ARG A 76 -14.06 13.59 -11.40
C ARG A 76 -14.63 12.36 -12.10
N GLN A 77 -14.80 12.42 -13.42
CA GLN A 77 -15.28 11.29 -14.23
C GLN A 77 -14.28 10.14 -14.25
N ALA A 78 -12.98 10.43 -14.35
CA ALA A 78 -11.94 9.42 -14.29
C ALA A 78 -11.95 8.67 -12.96
N LEU A 79 -12.03 9.40 -11.83
CA LEU A 79 -12.14 8.82 -10.49
C LEU A 79 -13.38 7.95 -10.32
N GLN A 80 -14.54 8.39 -10.81
CA GLN A 80 -15.78 7.61 -10.75
C GLN A 80 -15.66 6.32 -11.56
N ASN A 81 -15.15 6.41 -12.79
CA ASN A 81 -15.02 5.25 -13.68
C ASN A 81 -14.03 4.22 -13.11
N SER A 82 -12.85 4.65 -12.66
CA SER A 82 -11.85 3.73 -12.09
C SER A 82 -12.33 3.07 -10.82
N THR A 83 -13.02 3.81 -9.94
CA THR A 83 -13.58 3.26 -8.69
C THR A 83 -14.65 2.21 -8.98
N PHE A 84 -15.54 2.50 -9.94
CA PHE A 84 -16.58 1.55 -10.35
C PHE A 84 -15.98 0.26 -10.93
N ILE A 85 -15.01 0.41 -11.85
CA ILE A 85 -14.32 -0.75 -12.46
C ILE A 85 -13.58 -1.55 -11.40
N ALA A 86 -12.85 -0.90 -10.48
CA ALA A 86 -12.10 -1.57 -9.42
C ALA A 86 -13.02 -2.37 -8.49
N LEU A 87 -14.16 -1.83 -8.10
CA LEU A 87 -15.14 -2.52 -7.26
C LEU A 87 -15.73 -3.75 -7.96
N MET A 88 -16.16 -3.60 -9.21
CA MET A 88 -16.71 -4.71 -9.99
C MET A 88 -15.65 -5.81 -10.20
N ALA A 89 -14.41 -5.42 -10.52
CA ALA A 89 -13.30 -6.35 -10.66
C ALA A 89 -13.00 -7.09 -9.35
N ALA A 90 -12.98 -6.40 -8.21
CA ALA A 90 -12.74 -7.02 -6.91
C ALA A 90 -13.83 -8.04 -6.53
N ILE A 91 -15.11 -7.71 -6.75
CA ILE A 91 -16.23 -8.62 -6.49
C ILE A 91 -16.14 -9.85 -7.40
N LEU A 92 -15.94 -9.65 -8.70
CA LEU A 92 -15.82 -10.78 -9.63
C LEU A 92 -14.59 -11.65 -9.32
N ALA A 93 -13.44 -11.04 -9.02
CA ALA A 93 -12.22 -11.76 -8.66
C ALA A 93 -12.38 -12.59 -7.39
N THR A 94 -13.02 -12.04 -6.34
CA THR A 94 -13.26 -12.76 -5.08
C THR A 94 -14.26 -13.89 -5.25
N LEU A 95 -15.34 -13.69 -6.01
CA LEU A 95 -16.32 -14.73 -6.30
C LEU A 95 -15.70 -15.87 -7.12
N LEU A 96 -15.04 -15.55 -8.23
CA LEU A 96 -14.38 -16.54 -9.08
C LEU A 96 -13.24 -17.25 -8.35
N GLY A 97 -12.43 -16.52 -7.56
CA GLY A 97 -11.38 -17.10 -6.74
C GLY A 97 -11.90 -18.07 -5.68
N THR A 98 -13.01 -17.73 -5.02
CA THR A 98 -13.67 -18.60 -4.03
C THR A 98 -14.24 -19.85 -4.71
N LEU A 99 -14.93 -19.71 -5.83
CA LEU A 99 -15.45 -20.84 -6.60
C LEU A 99 -14.34 -21.75 -7.10
N ALA A 100 -13.23 -21.20 -7.61
CA ALA A 100 -12.07 -21.98 -8.03
C ALA A 100 -11.44 -22.76 -6.87
N ALA A 101 -11.34 -22.16 -5.68
CA ALA A 101 -10.85 -22.82 -4.48
C ALA A 101 -11.75 -23.97 -4.02
N LEU A 102 -13.07 -23.80 -4.10
CA LEU A 102 -14.04 -24.84 -3.73
C LEU A 102 -14.14 -25.97 -4.76
N VAL A 103 -14.02 -25.64 -6.05
CA VAL A 103 -14.10 -26.60 -7.15
C VAL A 103 -12.85 -27.49 -7.21
N TYR A 104 -11.69 -27.03 -6.72
CA TYR A 104 -10.47 -27.83 -6.76
C TYR A 104 -10.57 -29.04 -5.82
N PRO A 105 -10.76 -30.28 -6.34
CA PRO A 105 -10.90 -31.44 -5.47
C PRO A 105 -9.51 -31.82 -4.95
N THR A 106 -9.37 -32.04 -3.65
CA THR A 106 -8.14 -32.53 -3.00
C THR A 106 -7.58 -33.82 -3.62
N ARG A 107 -8.41 -34.61 -4.33
CA ARG A 107 -7.97 -35.80 -5.08
C ARG A 107 -7.22 -35.49 -6.38
N LYS A 108 -7.44 -34.34 -7.02
CA LYS A 108 -6.69 -33.95 -8.23
C LYS A 108 -5.31 -33.40 -7.90
N CYS A 109 -5.11 -32.82 -6.71
CA CYS A 109 -3.80 -32.40 -6.23
C CYS A 109 -2.84 -33.61 -6.10
N LEU A 110 -3.32 -34.74 -5.58
CA LEU A 110 -2.58 -36.02 -5.54
C LEU A 110 -2.27 -36.59 -6.94
N PHE A 111 -3.15 -36.37 -7.92
CA PHE A 111 -2.92 -36.85 -9.29
C PHE A 111 -1.91 -35.98 -10.06
N VAL A 112 -1.97 -34.65 -9.90
CA VAL A 112 -1.00 -33.71 -10.48
C VAL A 112 0.38 -33.87 -9.85
N MET A 113 0.48 -34.05 -8.52
CA MET A 113 1.76 -34.37 -7.85
C MET A 113 2.34 -35.72 -8.26
N ARG A 114 1.49 -36.68 -8.65
CA ARG A 114 1.94 -37.99 -9.15
C ARG A 114 2.38 -37.94 -10.62
N TYR A 115 1.84 -37.01 -11.41
CA TYR A 115 2.23 -36.82 -12.81
C TYR A 115 3.51 -35.98 -12.98
N TRP A 116 3.80 -35.06 -12.05
CA TRP A 116 5.04 -34.27 -12.01
C TRP A 116 6.26 -35.03 -11.45
N ARG A 117 6.10 -36.32 -11.12
CA ARG A 117 7.15 -37.16 -10.53
C ARG A 117 7.70 -38.21 -11.52
N TYR A 118 7.38 -38.06 -12.80
CA TYR A 118 7.96 -38.79 -13.92
C TYR A 118 8.55 -37.81 -14.93
#